data_AF-A0A7D5V006-F1
#
_entry.id   AF-A0A7D5V006-F1
#
_cell.length_a   1.000
_cell.length_b   1.000
_cell.length_c   1.000
_cell.angle_alpha   90.00
_cell.angle_beta   90.00
_cell.angle_gamma   90.00
#
_symmetry.space_group_name_H-M   'P 1'
#
loop_
_entity.id
_entity.type
_entity.pdbx_description
1 polymer ?
#
loop_
_entity_poly.entity_id
_entity_poly.type
_entity_poly.pdbx_seq_one_letter_code
_entity_poly.pdbx_strand_id
1 'polypeptide(L)'
;MFGYSHLTGGFAGGQAEYVRVPFGHVNLLELPDDVPDEKDNSNTIDTGVEKGDSVAIFGAGPIVHMAGVFALDRGTKRIIFVDTEPRLSCIKSHFPREYMSRVELVDFKTVSSGIPNSKTVVSRLKEICDGRGPDVVQECPVGEYAKGWLHWLDMATGAETDTSEIVNEMIESVHSFGRCGITGVYVGYVRYFASSLFIPRLPQGSGLTDLDKSL
;
A
#
# COMPACT_ATOMS: atom_id res chain seq x y z
N MET A 1 1.96 12.85 -13.77
CA MET A 1 2.75 11.59 -13.75
C MET A 1 3.04 11.19 -15.19
N PHE A 2 4.24 10.74 -15.53
CA PHE A 2 4.55 10.29 -16.90
C PHE A 2 3.80 8.99 -17.22
N GLY A 3 3.24 8.88 -18.42
CA GLY A 3 2.62 7.63 -18.90
C GLY A 3 1.30 7.27 -18.24
N TYR A 4 0.67 8.22 -17.55
CA TYR A 4 -0.63 8.01 -16.91
C TYR A 4 -1.72 8.83 -17.63
N SER A 5 -2.98 8.56 -17.28
CA SER A 5 -4.18 9.16 -17.92
C SER A 5 -4.04 10.66 -18.19
N HIS A 6 -4.72 11.14 -19.23
CA HIS A 6 -4.82 12.58 -19.56
C HIS A 6 -5.21 13.45 -18.35
N LEU A 7 -5.92 12.89 -17.37
CA LEU A 7 -6.27 13.55 -16.11
C LEU A 7 -5.05 13.98 -15.26
N THR A 8 -3.88 13.36 -15.47
CA THR A 8 -2.65 13.62 -14.68
C THR A 8 -1.56 14.34 -15.48
N GLY A 9 -1.94 14.99 -16.57
CA GLY A 9 -1.08 15.84 -17.40
C GLY A 9 -0.82 15.33 -18.81
N GLY A 10 -1.19 14.08 -19.13
CA GLY A 10 -1.14 13.54 -20.51
C GLY A 10 0.27 13.41 -21.09
N PHE A 11 1.31 13.38 -20.24
CA PHE A 11 2.68 13.18 -20.69
C PHE A 11 2.92 11.72 -21.08
N ALA A 12 3.66 11.49 -22.16
CA ALA A 12 4.07 10.16 -22.58
C ALA A 12 4.85 9.43 -21.48
N GLY A 13 4.69 8.11 -21.41
CA GLY A 13 5.35 7.26 -20.41
C GLY A 13 6.81 6.97 -20.72
N GLY A 14 7.50 6.39 -19.73
CA GLY A 14 8.91 6.00 -19.84
C GLY A 14 9.15 4.62 -20.46
N GLN A 15 8.10 3.87 -20.82
CA GLN A 15 8.22 2.59 -21.55
C GLN A 15 8.48 2.83 -23.04
N ALA A 16 9.58 3.51 -23.36
CA ALA A 16 10.03 3.84 -24.70
C ALA A 16 11.56 3.98 -24.70
N GLU A 17 12.18 3.90 -25.87
CA GLU A 17 13.64 4.11 -26.00
C GLU A 17 14.07 5.52 -25.58
N TYR A 18 13.15 6.50 -25.66
CA TYR A 18 13.39 7.89 -25.26
C TYR A 18 12.16 8.45 -24.52
N VAL A 19 12.37 9.17 -23.43
CA VAL A 19 11.33 9.86 -22.67
C VAL A 19 11.66 11.35 -22.52
N ARG A 20 10.66 12.21 -22.69
CA ARG A 20 10.83 13.66 -22.49
C ARG A 20 10.49 14.01 -21.04
N VAL A 21 11.49 14.43 -20.28
CA VAL A 21 11.31 14.90 -18.88
C VAL A 21 11.26 16.44 -18.84
N PRO A 22 10.11 17.07 -18.63
CA PRO A 22 10.01 18.51 -18.35
C PRO A 22 10.77 18.86 -17.06
N PHE A 23 11.40 20.03 -17.02
CA PHE A 23 12.14 20.53 -15.85
C PHE A 23 13.13 19.51 -15.27
N GLY A 24 14.03 18.99 -16.11
CA GLY A 24 14.97 17.93 -15.72
C GLY A 24 15.80 18.24 -14.47
N HIS A 25 16.13 19.50 -14.19
CA HIS A 25 16.84 19.92 -12.99
C HIS A 25 16.06 19.70 -11.67
N VAL A 26 14.74 19.53 -11.74
CA VAL A 26 13.88 19.21 -10.58
C VAL A 26 13.52 17.72 -10.56
N ASN A 27 13.26 17.14 -11.73
CA ASN A 27 12.66 15.81 -11.84
C ASN A 27 13.69 14.68 -12.04
N LEU A 28 14.94 14.99 -12.39
CA LEU A 28 16.00 14.00 -12.51
C LEU A 28 16.82 13.97 -11.23
N LEU A 29 17.05 12.76 -10.74
CA LEU A 29 18.03 12.49 -9.69
C LEU A 29 19.26 11.88 -10.36
N GLU A 30 20.42 12.48 -10.11
CA GLU A 30 21.69 11.95 -10.62
C GLU A 30 22.06 10.68 -9.84
N LEU A 31 22.26 9.58 -10.55
CA LEU A 31 22.65 8.32 -9.93
C LEU A 31 24.15 8.35 -9.59
N PRO A 32 24.55 7.92 -8.38
CA PRO A 32 25.95 7.71 -8.05
C PRO A 32 26.60 6.68 -8.99
N ASP A 33 27.87 6.88 -9.34
CA ASP A 33 28.63 6.02 -10.28
C ASP A 33 28.71 4.53 -9.86
N ASP A 34 28.52 4.24 -8.58
CA ASP A 34 28.59 2.90 -7.99
C ASP A 34 27.24 2.16 -7.97
N VAL A 35 26.16 2.80 -8.40
CA VAL A 35 24.82 2.20 -8.50
C VAL A 35 24.56 1.78 -9.96
N PRO A 36 24.45 0.47 -10.25
CA PRO A 36 24.05 0.02 -11.58
C PRO A 36 22.65 0.55 -11.94
N ASP A 37 22.47 1.00 -13.18
CA ASP A 37 21.21 1.58 -13.69
C ASP A 37 19.97 0.70 -13.40
N GLU A 38 20.13 -0.62 -13.37
CA GLU A 38 19.06 -1.60 -13.10
C GLU A 38 18.62 -1.67 -11.63
N LYS A 39 19.31 -0.99 -10.71
CA LYS A 39 19.08 -1.04 -9.25
C LYS A 39 18.46 0.23 -8.66
N ASP A 40 17.99 1.17 -9.48
CA ASP A 40 17.31 2.35 -8.96
C ASP A 40 16.01 1.98 -8.23
N ASN A 41 15.94 2.36 -6.94
CA ASN A 41 14.82 2.11 -6.03
C ASN A 41 14.09 3.40 -5.62
N SER A 42 14.25 4.49 -6.39
CA SER A 42 13.73 5.83 -6.11
C SER A 42 12.21 5.92 -5.85
N ASN A 43 11.42 4.95 -6.33
CA ASN A 43 9.96 4.92 -6.18
C ASN A 43 9.47 4.19 -4.92
N THR A 44 10.07 4.48 -3.77
CA THR A 44 9.61 3.87 -2.50
C THR A 44 8.62 4.79 -1.78
N ILE A 45 7.52 4.20 -1.35
CA ILE A 45 6.42 4.89 -0.68
C ILE A 45 6.75 4.99 0.81
N ASP A 46 6.94 6.20 1.33
CA ASP A 46 7.10 6.43 2.77
C ASP A 46 5.75 6.63 3.46
N THR A 47 5.36 5.69 4.31
CA THR A 47 4.16 5.74 5.13
C THR A 47 4.43 6.11 6.60
N GLY A 48 5.63 6.64 6.88
CA GLY A 48 6.02 7.06 8.23
C GLY A 48 6.38 5.89 9.14
N VAL A 49 6.98 4.84 8.59
CA VAL A 49 7.40 3.63 9.32
C VAL A 49 8.51 3.98 10.31
N GLU A 50 8.36 3.62 11.58
CA GLU A 50 9.36 3.85 12.63
C GLU A 50 10.00 2.54 13.10
N LYS A 51 11.17 2.66 13.73
CA LYS A 51 11.89 1.51 14.28
C LYS A 51 11.03 0.81 15.33
N GLY A 52 10.84 -0.50 15.16
CA GLY A 52 10.04 -1.33 16.06
C GLY A 52 8.57 -1.48 15.67
N ASP A 53 8.11 -0.76 14.64
CA ASP A 53 6.74 -0.89 14.14
C ASP A 53 6.43 -2.31 13.65
N SER A 54 5.15 -2.67 13.64
CA SER A 54 4.61 -3.80 12.88
C SER A 54 3.88 -3.24 11.66
N VAL A 55 4.30 -3.60 10.45
CA VAL A 55 3.71 -3.05 9.22
C VAL A 55 2.91 -4.12 8.50
N ALA A 56 1.66 -3.81 8.14
CA ALA A 56 0.86 -4.64 7.25
C ALA A 56 0.74 -3.98 5.87
N ILE A 57 1.02 -4.73 4.81
CA ILE A 57 0.91 -4.25 3.43
C ILE A 57 -0.12 -5.10 2.69
N PHE A 58 -1.18 -4.45 2.20
CA PHE A 58 -2.19 -5.06 1.36
C PHE A 58 -1.69 -5.07 -0.09
N GLY A 59 -1.44 -6.28 -0.58
CA GLY A 59 -0.80 -6.58 -1.85
C GLY A 59 0.52 -7.36 -1.69
N ALA A 60 0.91 -8.05 -2.76
CA ALA A 60 2.18 -8.77 -2.87
C ALA A 60 2.78 -8.60 -4.29
N GLY A 61 2.64 -7.40 -4.85
CA GLY A 61 3.21 -7.02 -6.14
C GLY A 61 4.65 -6.48 -6.04
N PRO A 62 5.32 -6.19 -7.16
CA PRO A 62 6.72 -5.73 -7.18
C PRO A 62 6.98 -4.45 -6.36
N ILE A 63 6.08 -3.47 -6.43
CA ILE A 63 6.16 -2.23 -5.63
C ILE A 63 6.12 -2.56 -4.13
N VAL A 64 5.30 -3.54 -3.75
CA VAL A 64 5.13 -3.97 -2.36
C VAL A 64 6.36 -4.72 -1.85
N HIS A 65 7.08 -5.45 -2.72
CA HIS A 65 8.37 -6.04 -2.35
C HIS A 65 9.35 -4.95 -1.90
N MET A 66 9.47 -3.87 -2.69
CA MET A 66 10.36 -2.75 -2.36
C MET A 66 9.92 -2.04 -1.07
N ALA A 67 8.62 -1.76 -0.93
CA ALA A 67 8.07 -1.15 0.29
C ALA A 67 8.36 -1.99 1.54
N GLY A 68 8.24 -3.32 1.44
CA GLY A 68 8.57 -4.24 2.53
C GLY A 68 10.05 -4.18 2.91
N VAL A 69 10.95 -4.21 1.92
CA VAL A 69 12.41 -4.10 2.14
C VAL A 69 12.75 -2.78 2.81
N PHE A 70 12.23 -1.67 2.31
CA PHE A 70 12.45 -0.35 2.90
C PHE A 70 11.96 -0.26 4.36
N ALA A 71 10.77 -0.80 4.65
CA ALA A 71 10.27 -0.86 6.01
C ALA A 71 11.21 -1.68 6.92
N LEU A 72 11.72 -2.82 6.45
CA LEU A 72 12.68 -3.64 7.21
C LEU A 72 14.00 -2.93 7.46
N ASP A 73 14.50 -2.16 6.50
CA ASP A 73 15.72 -1.34 6.61
C ASP A 73 15.55 -0.21 7.65
N ARG A 74 14.33 0.31 7.80
CA ARG A 74 13.98 1.26 8.89
C ARG A 74 13.91 0.61 10.29
N GLY A 75 14.17 -0.69 10.39
CA GLY A 75 14.23 -1.40 11.68
C GLY A 75 12.86 -1.85 12.19
N THR A 76 11.92 -2.10 11.28
CA THR A 76 10.60 -2.66 11.60
C THR A 76 10.72 -4.03 12.29
N LYS A 77 9.84 -4.29 13.27
CA LYS A 77 9.77 -5.56 14.00
C LYS A 77 9.27 -6.69 13.11
N ARG A 78 8.25 -6.43 12.29
CA ARG A 78 7.62 -7.41 11.39
C ARG A 78 6.94 -6.74 10.19
N ILE A 79 6.92 -7.45 9.05
CA ILE A 79 6.13 -7.12 7.86
C ILE A 79 5.09 -8.21 7.64
N ILE A 80 3.86 -7.82 7.34
CA ILE A 80 2.76 -8.74 7.06
C ILE A 80 2.23 -8.44 5.66
N PHE A 81 2.41 -9.35 4.70
CA PHE A 81 1.80 -9.21 3.38
C PHE A 81 0.41 -9.86 3.36
N VAL A 82 -0.59 -9.10 2.91
CA VAL A 82 -1.97 -9.55 2.75
C VAL A 82 -2.30 -9.58 1.27
N ASP A 83 -2.33 -10.77 0.67
CA ASP A 83 -2.72 -10.98 -0.73
C ASP A 83 -3.28 -12.42 -0.85
N THR A 84 -3.35 -12.98 -2.05
CA THR A 84 -3.72 -14.37 -2.30
C THR A 84 -2.71 -15.04 -3.22
N GLU A 85 -2.77 -16.37 -3.30
CA GLU A 85 -1.91 -17.11 -4.22
C GLU A 85 -2.26 -16.81 -5.69
N PRO A 86 -1.26 -16.75 -6.60
CA PRO A 86 0.15 -17.16 -6.39
C PRO A 86 1.08 -16.06 -5.87
N ARG A 87 0.59 -14.84 -5.61
CA ARG A 87 1.46 -13.69 -5.29
C ARG A 87 2.18 -13.84 -3.96
N LEU A 88 1.54 -14.45 -2.96
CA LEU A 88 2.21 -14.77 -1.69
C LEU A 88 3.35 -15.78 -1.87
N SER A 89 3.23 -16.76 -2.76
CA SER A 89 4.34 -17.63 -3.13
C SER A 89 5.49 -16.90 -3.82
N CYS A 90 5.19 -15.84 -4.58
CA CYS A 90 6.23 -14.97 -5.15
C CYS A 90 7.03 -14.25 -4.07
N ILE A 91 6.38 -13.75 -3.01
CA ILE A 91 7.07 -13.17 -1.84
C ILE A 91 8.00 -14.22 -1.22
N LYS A 92 7.50 -15.42 -0.92
CA LYS A 92 8.33 -16.49 -0.32
C LYS A 92 9.59 -16.81 -1.14
N SER A 93 9.48 -16.72 -2.47
CA SER A 93 10.54 -17.15 -3.39
C SER A 93 11.55 -16.04 -3.71
N HIS A 94 11.12 -14.77 -3.75
CA HIS A 94 11.94 -13.65 -4.26
C HIS A 94 12.24 -12.58 -3.22
N PHE A 95 11.61 -12.60 -2.05
CA PHE A 95 11.90 -11.65 -1.00
C PHE A 95 13.26 -11.96 -0.33
N PRO A 96 14.05 -10.96 0.12
CA PRO A 96 15.36 -11.20 0.70
C PRO A 96 15.32 -12.17 1.89
N ARG A 97 16.14 -13.23 1.82
CA ARG A 97 16.08 -14.35 2.77
C ARG A 97 16.43 -13.94 4.19
N GLU A 98 17.35 -12.99 4.35
CA GLU A 98 17.72 -12.40 5.64
C GLU A 98 16.53 -11.77 6.38
N TYR A 99 15.49 -11.36 5.65
CA TYR A 99 14.32 -10.72 6.20
C TYR A 99 13.14 -11.65 6.43
N MET A 100 13.16 -12.85 5.88
CA MET A 100 12.04 -13.80 5.95
C MET A 100 11.66 -14.18 7.39
N SER A 101 12.57 -14.09 8.36
CA SER A 101 12.25 -14.31 9.79
C SER A 101 11.29 -13.28 10.39
N ARG A 102 11.14 -12.12 9.74
CA ARG A 102 10.26 -11.01 10.14
C ARG A 102 9.05 -10.86 9.21
N VAL A 103 8.89 -11.76 8.24
CA VAL A 103 7.82 -11.69 7.23
C VAL A 103 6.73 -12.70 7.54
N GLU A 104 5.50 -12.22 7.62
CA GLU A 104 4.28 -13.01 7.76
C GLU A 104 3.42 -12.86 6.50
N LEU A 105 2.72 -13.94 6.12
CA LEU A 105 1.91 -13.98 4.90
C LEU A 105 0.48 -14.38 5.25
N VAL A 106 -0.46 -13.56 4.82
CA VAL A 106 -1.89 -13.75 5.10
C VAL A 106 -2.63 -13.91 3.79
N ASP A 107 -3.09 -15.14 3.51
CA ASP A 107 -3.98 -15.39 2.37
C ASP A 107 -5.42 -15.02 2.71
N PHE A 108 -5.88 -13.89 2.20
CA PHE A 108 -7.21 -13.39 2.52
C PHE A 108 -8.35 -14.31 2.06
N LYS A 109 -8.14 -15.22 1.08
CA LYS A 109 -9.18 -16.19 0.67
C LYS A 109 -9.40 -17.28 1.72
N THR A 110 -8.33 -17.68 2.40
CA THR A 110 -8.39 -18.68 3.48
C THR A 110 -9.02 -18.13 4.75
N VAL A 111 -8.96 -16.80 4.91
CA VAL A 111 -9.45 -16.08 6.08
C VAL A 111 -10.91 -15.64 5.86
N SER A 112 -11.22 -14.97 4.75
CA SER A 112 -12.55 -14.40 4.47
C SER A 112 -13.58 -15.36 3.83
N SER A 113 -13.60 -16.67 4.16
CA SER A 113 -14.44 -17.67 3.46
C SER A 113 -15.98 -17.55 3.63
N GLY A 114 -16.54 -16.37 3.93
CA GLY A 114 -17.98 -16.09 3.84
C GLY A 114 -18.89 -16.79 4.86
N ILE A 115 -18.31 -17.54 5.81
CA ILE A 115 -19.06 -18.21 6.88
C ILE A 115 -19.24 -17.22 8.04
N PRO A 116 -20.46 -17.05 8.58
CA PRO A 116 -20.66 -16.28 9.79
C PRO A 116 -19.87 -16.95 10.93
N ASN A 117 -18.83 -16.27 11.44
CA ASN A 117 -17.79 -16.71 12.39
C ASN A 117 -16.43 -17.16 11.82
N SER A 118 -16.15 -17.00 10.51
CA SER A 118 -14.76 -17.14 10.04
C SER A 118 -13.88 -16.00 10.57
N LYS A 119 -12.61 -16.28 10.89
CA LYS A 119 -11.61 -15.24 11.20
C LYS A 119 -11.54 -14.27 10.02
N THR A 120 -11.66 -12.96 10.24
CA THR A 120 -11.47 -11.94 9.20
C THR A 120 -10.01 -11.55 9.07
N VAL A 121 -9.62 -10.91 7.95
CA VAL A 121 -8.25 -10.35 7.79
C VAL A 121 -7.91 -9.43 8.95
N VAL A 122 -8.85 -8.56 9.35
CA VAL A 122 -8.72 -7.69 10.53
C VAL A 122 -8.40 -8.48 11.80
N SER A 123 -9.15 -9.56 12.08
CA SER A 123 -8.91 -10.39 13.26
C SER A 123 -7.55 -11.08 13.21
N ARG A 124 -7.11 -11.51 12.03
CA ARG A 124 -5.81 -12.16 11.82
C ARG A 124 -4.65 -11.18 12.02
N LEU A 125 -4.78 -9.95 11.49
CA LEU A 125 -3.78 -8.90 11.69
C LEU A 125 -3.67 -8.51 13.16
N LYS A 126 -4.78 -8.41 13.89
CA LYS A 126 -4.76 -8.19 15.34
C LYS A 126 -4.10 -9.34 16.09
N GLU A 127 -4.39 -10.59 15.73
CA GLU A 127 -3.75 -11.78 16.33
C GLU A 127 -2.23 -11.78 16.15
N ILE A 128 -1.74 -11.49 14.93
CA ILE A 128 -0.30 -11.43 14.64
C ILE A 128 0.37 -10.26 15.40
N CYS A 129 -0.36 -9.16 15.60
CA CYS A 129 0.11 -7.95 16.26
C CYS A 129 -0.37 -7.84 17.71
N ASP A 130 -0.25 -8.94 18.47
CA ASP A 130 -0.37 -8.95 19.93
C ASP A 130 -1.76 -8.45 20.44
N GLY A 131 -2.82 -8.67 19.65
CA GLY A 131 -4.20 -8.27 19.91
C GLY A 131 -4.53 -6.81 19.61
N ARG A 132 -3.53 -5.98 19.31
CA ARG A 132 -3.67 -4.53 19.12
C ARG A 132 -3.84 -4.14 17.65
N GLY A 133 -3.24 -4.89 16.74
CA GLY A 133 -3.18 -4.55 15.31
C GLY A 133 -1.83 -3.93 14.91
N PRO A 134 -1.49 -3.93 13.61
CA PRO A 134 -0.26 -3.31 13.09
C PRO A 134 -0.16 -1.81 13.37
N ASP A 135 1.08 -1.32 13.49
CA ASP A 135 1.45 0.09 13.71
C ASP A 135 1.25 0.95 12.46
N VAL A 136 1.60 0.37 11.31
CA VAL A 136 1.41 0.99 9.99
C VAL A 136 0.68 0.01 9.09
N VAL A 137 -0.30 0.51 8.35
CA VAL A 137 -0.99 -0.26 7.32
C VAL A 137 -0.88 0.46 5.99
N GLN A 138 -0.45 -0.24 4.95
CA GLN A 138 -0.25 0.33 3.63
C GLN A 138 -1.04 -0.42 2.57
N GLU A 139 -1.67 0.35 1.68
CA GLU A 139 -2.36 -0.17 0.50
C GLU A 139 -1.55 0.08 -0.76
N CYS A 140 -1.31 -0.98 -1.53
CA CYS A 140 -0.83 -0.87 -2.90
C CYS A 140 -1.57 -1.85 -3.84
N PRO A 141 -2.90 -1.74 -4.01
CA PRO A 141 -3.61 -2.58 -4.96
C PRO A 141 -3.54 -1.95 -6.35
N VAL A 142 -3.33 -2.82 -7.34
CA VAL A 142 -3.73 -2.57 -8.73
C VAL A 142 -4.93 -3.47 -8.96
N GLY A 143 -6.14 -2.95 -8.75
CA GLY A 143 -7.43 -3.47 -9.24
C GLY A 143 -7.93 -4.87 -8.84
N GLU A 144 -7.17 -5.69 -8.10
CA GLU A 144 -7.45 -7.14 -7.96
C GLU A 144 -7.67 -7.62 -6.51
N TYR A 145 -8.46 -6.90 -5.71
CA TYR A 145 -8.89 -7.37 -4.38
C TYR A 145 -10.42 -7.52 -4.34
N ALA A 146 -10.96 -8.40 -5.19
CA ALA A 146 -12.38 -8.72 -5.19
C ALA A 146 -12.65 -9.94 -4.28
N LYS A 147 -13.31 -9.73 -3.14
CA LYS A 147 -13.58 -10.79 -2.14
C LYS A 147 -14.87 -11.59 -2.36
N GLY A 148 -15.56 -11.47 -3.50
CA GLY A 148 -16.69 -12.35 -3.76
C GLY A 148 -17.44 -12.14 -5.08
N TRP A 149 -18.33 -13.10 -5.36
CA TRP A 149 -19.26 -13.13 -6.50
C TRP A 149 -20.15 -11.86 -6.65
N LEU A 150 -20.49 -11.20 -5.54
CA LEU A 150 -21.27 -9.97 -5.52
C LEU A 150 -20.46 -8.78 -6.10
N HIS A 151 -19.16 -8.69 -5.79
CA HIS A 151 -18.27 -7.64 -6.31
C HIS A 151 -17.97 -7.80 -7.79
N TRP A 152 -17.87 -9.04 -8.27
CA TRP A 152 -17.81 -9.29 -9.72
C TRP A 152 -19.05 -8.73 -10.42
N LEU A 153 -20.25 -8.89 -9.82
CA LEU A 153 -21.49 -8.39 -10.39
C LEU A 153 -21.56 -6.86 -10.36
N ASP A 154 -21.12 -6.22 -9.27
CA ASP A 154 -21.10 -4.76 -9.14
C ASP A 154 -20.05 -4.09 -10.05
N MET A 155 -18.88 -4.72 -10.24
CA MET A 155 -17.90 -4.28 -11.25
C MET A 155 -18.41 -4.53 -12.68
N ALA A 156 -19.06 -5.67 -12.94
CA ALA A 156 -19.62 -6.00 -14.25
C ALA A 156 -20.80 -5.09 -14.65
N THR A 157 -21.53 -4.55 -13.67
CA THR A 157 -22.64 -3.60 -13.90
C THR A 157 -22.18 -2.14 -13.90
N GLY A 158 -20.89 -1.87 -13.62
CA GLY A 158 -20.34 -0.51 -13.55
C GLY A 158 -20.84 0.32 -12.36
N ALA A 159 -21.43 -0.34 -11.36
CA ALA A 159 -22.00 0.33 -10.17
C ALA A 159 -20.93 0.78 -9.16
N GLU A 160 -19.75 0.15 -9.21
CA GLU A 160 -18.53 0.51 -8.46
C GLU A 160 -17.30 0.40 -9.37
N THR A 161 -16.45 1.42 -9.37
CA THR A 161 -15.19 1.45 -10.13
C THR A 161 -13.99 1.04 -9.26
N ASP A 162 -14.08 1.25 -7.94
CA ASP A 162 -13.08 0.86 -6.93
C ASP A 162 -13.77 0.39 -5.65
N THR A 163 -13.18 -0.56 -4.94
CA THR A 163 -13.77 -1.19 -3.74
C THR A 163 -13.20 -0.59 -2.44
N SER A 164 -14.06 -0.13 -1.53
CA SER A 164 -13.64 0.40 -0.21
C SER A 164 -13.21 -0.64 0.82
N GLU A 165 -13.38 -1.92 0.49
CA GLU A 165 -13.16 -3.02 1.43
C GLU A 165 -11.77 -3.03 2.02
N ILE A 166 -10.74 -2.83 1.18
CA ILE A 166 -9.37 -2.81 1.68
C ILE A 166 -9.18 -1.63 2.62
N VAL A 167 -9.59 -0.43 2.22
CA VAL A 167 -9.47 0.77 3.05
C VAL A 167 -10.18 0.59 4.40
N ASN A 168 -11.39 0.02 4.40
CA ASN A 168 -12.13 -0.27 5.63
C ASN A 168 -11.37 -1.32 6.48
N GLU A 169 -10.88 -2.42 5.89
CA GLU A 169 -10.07 -3.43 6.59
C GLU A 169 -8.77 -2.84 7.14
N MET A 170 -8.14 -1.89 6.45
CA MET A 170 -6.95 -1.20 6.92
C MET A 170 -7.24 -0.36 8.15
N ILE A 171 -8.28 0.48 8.10
CA ILE A 171 -8.66 1.34 9.22
C ILE A 171 -9.13 0.50 10.43
N GLU A 172 -9.81 -0.62 10.19
CA GLU A 172 -10.24 -1.50 11.28
C GLU A 172 -9.11 -2.35 11.88
N SER A 173 -8.07 -2.63 11.09
CA SER A 173 -6.93 -3.46 11.52
C SER A 173 -5.85 -2.67 12.23
N VAL A 174 -5.59 -1.43 11.81
CA VAL A 174 -4.57 -0.57 12.41
C VAL A 174 -4.87 -0.33 13.89
N HIS A 175 -3.81 -0.28 14.71
CA HIS A 175 -3.99 0.05 16.11
C HIS A 175 -4.42 1.51 16.33
N SER A 176 -4.94 1.80 17.53
CA SER A 176 -5.23 3.17 17.94
C SER A 176 -3.97 4.05 17.90
N PHE A 177 -4.03 5.16 17.17
CA PHE A 177 -2.91 6.07 16.85
C PHE A 177 -1.90 5.55 15.82
N GLY A 178 -2.23 4.49 15.09
CA GLY A 178 -1.42 4.03 13.97
C GLY A 178 -1.61 4.84 12.71
N ARG A 179 -0.87 4.44 11.67
CA ARG A 179 -0.75 5.18 10.42
C ARG A 179 -1.27 4.35 9.26
N CYS A 180 -2.12 4.93 8.41
CA CYS A 180 -2.58 4.30 7.18
C CYS A 180 -2.03 5.05 5.97
N GLY A 181 -1.35 4.35 5.09
CA GLY A 181 -0.84 4.89 3.83
C GLY A 181 -1.60 4.34 2.64
N ILE A 182 -2.22 5.20 1.86
CA ILE A 182 -2.99 4.82 0.67
C ILE A 182 -2.21 5.28 -0.56
N THR A 183 -1.75 4.33 -1.38
CA THR A 183 -0.99 4.65 -2.60
C THR A 183 -1.64 4.10 -3.87
N GLY A 184 -2.68 3.27 -3.73
CA GLY A 184 -3.53 2.89 -4.84
C GLY A 184 -4.13 4.12 -5.53
N VAL A 185 -4.32 4.04 -6.84
CA VAL A 185 -5.03 5.09 -7.57
C VAL A 185 -6.51 4.74 -7.55
N TYR A 186 -7.32 5.61 -6.97
CA TYR A 186 -8.78 5.50 -6.99
C TYR A 186 -9.33 6.52 -7.98
N VAL A 187 -10.15 6.06 -8.92
CA VAL A 187 -10.78 6.91 -9.94
C VAL A 187 -12.28 6.62 -9.93
N GLY A 188 -13.03 7.33 -9.08
CA GLY A 188 -14.49 7.21 -9.07
C GLY A 188 -15.18 7.63 -7.77
N TYR A 189 -16.46 7.25 -7.65
CA TYR A 189 -17.26 7.40 -6.44
C TYR A 189 -17.30 6.08 -5.66
N VAL A 190 -17.03 6.16 -4.37
CA VAL A 190 -17.09 5.01 -3.44
C VAL A 190 -18.36 5.11 -2.61
N ARG A 191 -19.18 4.05 -2.60
CA ARG A 191 -20.53 4.08 -2.01
C ARG A 191 -20.56 3.72 -0.51
N TYR A 192 -19.50 3.09 0.01
CA TYR A 192 -19.46 2.54 1.38
C TYR A 192 -18.18 2.87 2.16
N PHE A 193 -17.55 4.02 1.88
CA PHE A 193 -16.43 4.49 2.70
C PHE A 193 -16.92 4.82 4.11
N ALA A 194 -16.35 4.17 5.13
CA ALA A 194 -16.73 4.36 6.53
C ALA A 194 -16.22 5.71 7.08
N SER A 195 -16.87 6.81 6.65
CA SER A 195 -16.51 8.17 7.05
C SER A 195 -16.61 8.43 8.57
N SER A 196 -17.44 7.67 9.28
CA SER A 196 -17.61 7.78 10.74
C SER A 196 -16.44 7.20 11.56
N LEU A 197 -15.56 6.40 10.94
CA LEU A 197 -14.37 5.83 11.60
C LEU A 197 -13.12 6.70 11.40
N PHE A 198 -13.20 7.67 10.48
CA PHE A 198 -12.14 8.64 10.22
C PHE A 198 -12.27 9.81 11.22
N ILE A 199 -11.63 9.69 12.38
CA ILE A 199 -11.39 10.83 13.28
C ILE A 199 -9.99 11.36 12.97
N PRO A 200 -9.82 12.39 12.11
CA PRO A 200 -8.52 13.01 11.90
C PRO A 200 -8.15 13.76 13.17
N ARG A 201 -7.27 13.18 13.98
CA ARG A 201 -6.55 13.95 15.00
C ARG A 201 -5.12 14.12 14.49
N LEU A 202 -4.91 15.27 13.83
CA LEU A 202 -3.59 15.71 13.37
C LEU A 202 -2.59 15.56 14.54
N PRO A 203 -1.41 14.95 14.32
CA PRO A 203 -0.34 15.03 15.30
C PRO A 203 -0.02 16.51 15.52
N GLN A 204 -0.29 17.02 16.72
CA GLN A 204 0.27 18.29 17.15
C GLN A 204 1.79 18.09 17.21
N GLY A 205 2.52 18.56 16.19
CA GLY A 205 3.97 18.76 16.30
C GLY A 205 4.89 18.25 15.20
N SER A 206 4.42 17.87 14.00
CA SER A 206 5.32 17.69 12.84
C SER A 206 5.13 18.86 11.87
N GLY A 207 6.06 19.81 11.89
CA GLY A 207 6.04 21.02 11.09
C GLY A 207 5.96 20.75 9.59
N LEU A 208 4.78 20.96 9.03
CA LEU A 208 4.57 21.24 7.61
C LEU A 208 3.27 22.04 7.47
N THR A 209 3.26 23.22 8.08
CA THR A 209 2.28 24.28 7.80
C THR A 209 3.08 25.56 7.62
N ASP A 210 3.44 25.84 6.38
CA ASP A 210 3.69 27.18 5.86
C ASP A 210 3.71 27.10 4.34
N LEU A 211 2.53 27.14 3.73
CA LEU A 211 2.35 27.73 2.41
C LEU A 211 1.17 28.68 2.55
N ASP A 212 1.56 29.87 3.00
CA ASP A 212 0.72 31.03 3.20
C ASP A 212 0.09 31.47 1.88
N LYS A 213 -1.17 31.88 2.00
CA LYS A 213 -1.97 32.50 0.96
C LYS A 213 -1.50 33.94 0.82
N SER A 214 -0.68 34.26 -0.17
CA SER A 214 -0.67 35.60 -0.76
C SER A 214 0.06 35.65 -2.11
N LEU A 215 -0.76 35.85 -3.16
CA LEU A 215 -0.53 36.46 -4.50
C LEU A 215 -1.18 35.65 -5.62
#